data_AF-A0A7V2JRK6-F1
#
_entry.id   AF-A0A7V2JRK6-F1
#
_cell.length_a   1.000
_cell.length_b   1.000
_cell.length_c   1.000
_cell.angle_alpha   90.00
_cell.angle_beta   90.00
_cell.angle_gamma   90.00
#
_symmetry.space_group_name_H-M   'P 1'
#
loop_
_entity.id
_entity.type
_entity.pdbx_description
1 polymer ?
#
loop_
_entity_poly.entity_id
_entity_poly.type
_entity_poly.pdbx_seq_one_letter_code
_entity_poly.pdbx_strand_id
1 'polypeptide(L)' 'MNTDKKPSYYKGFAAFSSLGIEIVISVLIGAGVGYLFDKWLGTKPWLMVIGFVFGAVAGFRDAYRLIVKSDWEDKNDK' A
#
# COMPACT_ATOMS: atom_id res chain seq x y z
N MET A 1 7.73 -1.84 38.58
CA MET A 1 7.58 -2.95 37.61
C MET A 1 8.16 -2.46 36.30
N ASN A 2 9.42 -2.78 36.03
CA ASN A 2 10.14 -2.28 34.86
C ASN A 2 9.66 -3.09 33.65
N THR A 3 9.04 -2.43 32.68
CA THR A 3 8.56 -3.09 31.47
C THR A 3 9.72 -3.17 30.50
N ASP A 4 10.46 -4.27 30.59
CA ASP A 4 11.55 -4.57 29.68
C ASP A 4 11.00 -4.57 28.25
N LYS A 5 11.28 -3.50 27.49
CA LYS A 5 11.03 -3.42 26.06
C LYS A 5 11.91 -4.48 25.38
N LYS A 6 11.41 -5.71 25.31
CA LYS A 6 12.05 -6.78 24.53
C LYS A 6 12.04 -6.34 23.07
N PRO A 7 13.15 -6.42 22.32
CA PRO A 7 13.14 -6.14 20.89
C PRO A 7 12.18 -7.15 20.25
N SER A 8 10.99 -6.66 19.93
CA SER A 8 9.92 -7.48 19.40
C SER A 8 10.16 -7.59 17.90
N TYR A 9 10.99 -8.56 17.50
CA TYR A 9 11.24 -8.90 16.10
C TYR A 9 9.93 -9.14 15.33
N TYR A 10 8.92 -9.66 16.04
CA TYR A 10 7.56 -9.85 15.50
C TYR A 10 6.83 -8.54 15.18
N LYS A 11 7.10 -7.42 15.86
CA LYS A 11 6.51 -6.12 15.51
C LYS A 11 7.03 -5.60 14.17
N GLY A 12 8.33 -5.72 13.92
CA GLY A 12 8.91 -5.36 12.62
C GLY A 12 8.32 -6.21 11.51
N PHE A 13 8.29 -7.53 11.69
CA PHE A 13 7.73 -8.46 10.71
C PHE A 13 6.22 -8.25 10.47
N ALA A 14 5.46 -7.98 11.53
CA ALA A 14 4.04 -7.68 11.41
C ALA A 14 3.79 -6.37 10.67
N ALA A 15 4.56 -5.31 10.96
CA ALA A 15 4.45 -4.03 10.26
C ALA A 15 4.77 -4.15 8.76
N PHE A 16 5.85 -4.86 8.41
CA PHE A 16 6.19 -5.13 7.00
C PHE A 16 5.13 -5.97 6.29
N SER A 17 4.55 -6.97 7.00
CA SER A 17 3.49 -7.81 6.44
C SER A 17 2.21 -7.02 6.16
N SER A 18 1.80 -6.15 7.08
CA SER A 18 0.64 -5.26 6.89
C SER A 18 0.83 -4.31 5.71
N LEU A 19 2.02 -3.71 5.59
CA LEU A 19 2.41 -2.88 4.44
C LEU A 19 2.29 -3.62 3.11
N GLY A 20 2.81 -4.85 3.03
CA GLY A 20 2.73 -5.66 1.82
C GLY A 20 1.29 -5.99 1.43
N ILE A 21 0.46 -6.36 2.40
CA ILE A 21 -0.97 -6.65 2.19
C ILE A 21 -1.71 -5.42 1.68
N GLU A 22 -1.45 -4.24 2.26
CA GLU A 22 -2.09 -2.99 1.85
C GLU A 22 -1.77 -2.62 0.40
N ILE A 23 -0.51 -2.80 -0.02
CA ILE A 23 -0.09 -2.63 -1.42
C ILE A 23 -0.86 -3.59 -2.34
N VAL A 24 -0.95 -4.88 -1.99
CA VAL A 24 -1.68 -5.87 -2.79
C VAL A 24 -3.17 -5.52 -2.91
N ILE A 25 -3.82 -5.14 -1.82
CA ILE A 25 -5.24 -4.73 -1.81
C ILE A 25 -5.46 -3.52 -2.72
N SER A 26 -4.59 -2.51 -2.65
CA SER A 26 -4.71 -1.31 -3.49
C SER A 26 -4.60 -1.63 -4.99
N VAL A 27 -3.69 -2.56 -5.36
CA VAL A 27 -3.50 -3.01 -6.74
C VAL A 27 -4.72 -3.78 -7.22
N LEU A 28 -5.29 -4.66 -6.39
CA LEU A 28 -6.51 -5.40 -6.71
C LEU A 28 -7.71 -4.46 -6.93
N ILE A 29 -7.85 -3.43 -6.11
CA ILE A 29 -8.90 -2.42 -6.28
C ILE A 29 -8.68 -1.62 -7.57
N GLY A 30 -7.46 -1.14 -7.83
CA GLY A 30 -7.14 -0.40 -9.06
C GLY A 30 -7.34 -1.23 -10.33
N ALA A 31 -6.92 -2.50 -10.30
CA ALA A 31 -7.14 -3.45 -11.40
C ALA A 31 -8.63 -3.78 -11.58
N GLY A 32 -9.38 -3.97 -10.50
CA GLY A 32 -10.83 -4.23 -10.54
C GLY A 32 -11.62 -3.05 -11.09
N VAL A 33 -11.29 -1.83 -10.68
CA VAL A 33 -11.88 -0.59 -11.22
C VAL A 33 -11.51 -0.41 -12.70
N GLY A 34 -10.25 -0.66 -13.06
CA GLY A 34 -9.78 -0.64 -14.45
C GLY A 34 -10.55 -1.62 -15.34
N TYR A 35 -10.78 -2.84 -14.86
CA TYR A 35 -11.56 -3.86 -15.57
C TYR A 35 -13.03 -3.46 -15.76
N LEU A 36 -13.65 -2.86 -14.74
CA LEU A 36 -15.05 -2.42 -14.83
C LEU A 36 -15.22 -1.28 -15.84
N PHE A 37 -14.24 -0.37 -15.89
CA PHE A 37 -14.19 0.71 -16.87
C PHE A 37 -13.95 0.20 -18.31
N ASP A 38 -13.07 -0.79 -18.48
CA ASP A 38 -12.79 -1.42 -19.78
C ASP A 38 -14.06 -2.09 -20.34
N LYS A 39 -14.84 -2.75 -19.47
CA LYS A 39 -16.13 -3.37 -19.81
C LYS A 39 -17.22 -2.34 -20.16
N TRP A 40 -17.17 -1.15 -19.57
CA TRP A 40 -18.16 -0.09 -19.82
C TRP A 40 -17.88 0.69 -21.11
N LEU A 41 -16.60 0.84 -21.50
CA LEU A 41 -16.18 1.59 -22.70
C LEU A 41 -15.96 0.71 -23.94
N GLY A 42 -15.87 -0.62 -23.80
CA GLY A 42 -15.78 -1.55 -24.93
C GLY A 42 -14.50 -1.41 -25.76
N THR A 43 -13.49 -0.71 -25.25
CA THR A 43 -12.21 -0.48 -25.91
C THR A 43 -11.23 -1.63 -25.66
N LYS A 44 -10.35 -1.89 -26.63
CA LYS A 44 -9.19 -2.80 -26.56
C LYS A 44 -8.35 -2.51 -25.29
N PRO A 45 -7.46 -3.42 -24.81
CA PRO A 45 -6.96 -3.52 -23.41
C PRO A 45 -5.98 -2.41 -22.97
N TRP A 46 -6.13 -1.19 -23.51
CA TRP A 46 -5.43 0.02 -23.12
C TRP A 46 -5.88 0.53 -21.74
N LEU A 47 -7.15 0.37 -21.40
CA LEU A 47 -7.69 0.82 -20.12
C LEU A 47 -7.29 -0.11 -18.97
N MET A 48 -7.07 -1.39 -19.24
CA MET A 48 -6.41 -2.31 -18.30
C MET A 48 -4.98 -1.85 -17.96
N VAL A 49 -4.21 -1.35 -18.94
CA VAL A 49 -2.86 -0.80 -18.70
C VAL A 49 -2.94 0.48 -17.87
N ILE A 50 -3.87 1.39 -18.18
CA ILE A 50 -4.06 2.61 -17.39
C ILE A 50 -4.52 2.27 -15.97
N GLY A 51 -5.48 1.37 -15.79
CA GLY A 51 -5.94 0.90 -14.48
C GLY A 51 -4.86 0.19 -13.68
N PHE A 52 -3.99 -0.58 -14.34
CA PHE A 52 -2.83 -1.20 -13.72
C PHE A 52 -1.80 -0.15 -13.25
N VAL A 53 -1.47 0.83 -14.10
CA VAL A 53 -0.57 1.94 -13.74
C VAL A 53 -1.18 2.77 -12.62
N PHE A 54 -2.48 3.06 -12.67
CA PHE A 54 -3.18 3.81 -11.62
C PHE A 54 -3.23 3.05 -10.30
N GLY A 55 -3.50 1.75 -10.33
CA GLY A 55 -3.45 0.88 -9.16
C GLY A 55 -2.05 0.80 -8.55
N ALA A 56 -1.01 0.66 -9.38
CA ALA A 56 0.37 0.71 -8.95
C ALA A 56 0.70 2.06 -8.30
N VAL A 57 0.36 3.19 -8.96
CA VAL A 57 0.60 4.53 -8.43
C VAL A 57 -0.18 4.79 -7.12
N ALA A 58 -1.42 4.32 -7.01
CA ALA A 58 -2.22 4.44 -5.80
C ALA A 58 -1.59 3.66 -4.63
N GLY A 59 -1.18 2.41 -4.88
CA GLY A 59 -0.49 1.59 -3.88
C GLY A 59 0.85 2.17 -3.44
N PHE A 60 1.64 2.66 -4.39
CA PHE A 60 2.88 3.38 -4.08
C PHE A 60 2.60 4.66 -3.27
N ARG A 61 1.55 5.41 -3.60
CA ARG A 61 1.20 6.65 -2.87
C ARG A 61 0.79 6.38 -1.43
N ASP A 62 0.03 5.31 -1.16
CA ASP A 62 -0.33 4.94 0.21
C ASP A 62 0.86 4.39 1.00
N ALA A 63 1.69 3.55 0.38
CA ALA A 63 2.94 3.10 0.99
C ALA A 63 3.88 4.28 1.32
N TYR A 64 4.02 5.23 0.40
CA TYR A 64 4.84 6.43 0.60
C TYR A 64 4.28 7.32 1.71
N ARG A 65 2.95 7.46 1.79
CA ARG A 65 2.29 8.18 2.89
C ARG A 65 2.55 7.52 4.23
N LEU A 66 2.48 6.18 4.31
CA LEU A 66 2.75 5.45 5.55
C LEU A 66 4.21 5.59 5.98
N ILE A 67 5.16 5.42 5.06
CA ILE A 67 6.60 5.55 5.32
C ILE A 67 6.94 6.97 5.79
N VAL A 68 6.48 7.99 5.05
CA VAL A 68 6.69 9.38 5.43
C VAL A 68 6.11 9.63 6.82
N LYS A 69 4.88 9.19 7.09
CA LYS A 69 4.26 9.38 8.41
C LYS A 69 5.02 8.67 9.54
N SER A 70 5.52 7.46 9.31
CA SER A 70 6.34 6.74 10.29
C SER A 70 7.71 7.38 10.53
N ASP A 71 8.31 8.02 9.51
CA ASP A 71 9.58 8.75 9.66
C ASP A 71 9.41 10.04 10.49
N TRP A 72 8.24 10.69 10.40
CA TRP A 72 7.89 11.84 11.23
C TRP A 72 7.68 11.51 12.70
N GLU A 73 7.32 10.27 13.06
CA GLU A 73 7.13 9.83 14.45
C GLU A 73 8.46 9.45 15.12
N ASP A 74 9.43 8.88 14.39
CA ASP A 74 10.73 8.48 14.96
C ASP A 74 11.68 9.68 15.25
N LYS A 75 11.47 10.82 14.56
CA LYS A 75 12.25 12.04 14.78
C LYS A 75 11.74 12.98 15.87
N ASN A 76 10.50 12.81 16.34
CA ASN A 76 9.89 13.69 17.34
C ASN A 76 9.90 13.11 18.77
N ASP A 77 10.51 11.94 18.98
CA ASP A 77 10.68 11.30 20.30
C ASP A 77 12.17 11.17 20.72
N LYS A 78 13.01 12.15 20.32
CA LYS A 78 14.39 12.32 20.83
C LYS A 78 14.55 13.62 21.59
#